data_AF-A0A5P9FBE8-F1
#
_entry.id   AF-A0A5P9FBE8-F1
#
_cell.length_a   1.000
_cell.length_b   1.000
_cell.length_c   1.000
_cell.angle_alpha   90.00
_cell.angle_beta   90.00
_cell.angle_gamma   90.00
#
_symmetry.space_group_name_H-M   'P 1'
#
loop_
_entity.id
_entity.type
_entity.pdbx_description
1 polymer ?
#
loop_
_entity_poly.entity_id
_entity_poly.type
_entity_poly.pdbx_seq_one_letter_code
_entity_poly.pdbx_strand_id
1 'polypeptide(L)'
;MSQAIVRSARVLRPSLYVVFCAGLAACQLMAPVADPPPVPGVVEPTRNGPEGAPPGSCWGRTVSPAVFETVTEQVQVEPAKVNPDGSVAKLPVYRTETHQEMVVERRDNWFETPCPEVLTAEFVSSLQRALAARDLYSGEITGTLDDATRDAVRRYQRAGGPQSGVLSLDAARSLGLIAVARDQV
;
A
#
# COMPACT_ATOMS: atom_id res chain seq x y z
N MET A 1 73.51 -24.59 -24.78
CA MET A 1 72.94 -25.77 -24.09
C MET A 1 71.47 -25.47 -23.85
N SER A 2 70.64 -25.52 -24.88
CA SER A 2 69.89 -26.68 -25.41
C SER A 2 68.64 -27.03 -24.59
N GLN A 3 67.50 -26.87 -25.26
CA GLN A 3 66.12 -27.02 -24.80
C GLN A 3 65.79 -28.45 -24.36
N ALA A 4 64.78 -28.61 -23.51
CA ALA A 4 63.90 -29.79 -23.57
C ALA A 4 62.51 -29.46 -22.98
N ILE A 5 61.57 -29.30 -23.89
CA ILE A 5 60.12 -29.32 -23.69
C ILE A 5 59.72 -30.77 -23.42
N VAL A 6 58.96 -31.04 -22.36
CA VAL A 6 58.25 -32.32 -22.20
C VAL A 6 56.76 -32.06 -22.05
N ARG A 7 56.03 -32.45 -23.10
CA ARG A 7 54.58 -32.48 -23.23
C ARG A 7 54.02 -33.57 -22.30
N SER A 8 52.96 -33.26 -21.56
CA SER A 8 52.15 -34.28 -20.87
C SER A 8 50.71 -34.26 -21.37
N ALA A 9 50.17 -35.47 -21.49
CA ALA A 9 49.16 -35.88 -22.45
C ALA A 9 47.74 -35.41 -22.10
N ARG A 10 47.00 -34.99 -23.15
CA ARG A 10 45.53 -34.94 -23.13
C ARG A 10 45.02 -36.38 -23.25
N VAL A 11 44.24 -36.82 -22.27
CA VAL A 11 43.39 -38.01 -22.42
C VAL A 11 41.94 -37.54 -22.36
N LEU A 12 41.30 -37.60 -23.53
CA LEU A 12 39.88 -37.44 -23.75
C LEU A 12 39.16 -38.70 -23.22
N ARG A 13 38.14 -38.55 -22.38
CA ARG A 13 37.15 -39.61 -22.14
C ARG A 13 35.74 -39.04 -22.28
N PRO A 14 34.97 -39.46 -23.29
CA PRO A 14 33.56 -39.15 -23.40
C PRO A 14 32.77 -40.15 -22.57
N SER A 15 31.74 -39.71 -21.85
CA SER A 15 30.71 -40.61 -21.36
C SER A 15 29.37 -39.89 -21.43
N LEU A 16 28.71 -40.12 -22.56
CA LEU A 16 27.27 -40.13 -22.69
C LEU A 16 26.68 -41.00 -21.58
N TYR A 17 25.81 -40.42 -20.75
CA TYR A 17 24.66 -41.12 -20.18
C TYR A 17 23.46 -40.17 -20.23
N VAL A 18 22.78 -40.22 -21.37
CA VAL A 18 21.35 -39.90 -21.50
C VAL A 18 20.58 -41.14 -21.09
N VAL A 19 19.52 -40.98 -20.29
CA VAL A 19 18.32 -41.84 -20.07
C VAL A 19 17.82 -41.52 -18.65
N PHE A 20 16.79 -40.69 -18.47
CA PHE A 20 15.35 -40.99 -18.56
C PHE A 20 14.74 -41.03 -17.14
N CYS A 21 14.03 -39.97 -16.77
CA CYS A 21 12.95 -39.99 -15.76
C CYS A 21 11.98 -38.87 -16.09
N ALA A 22 11.11 -39.16 -17.07
CA ALA A 22 9.88 -38.41 -17.28
C ALA A 22 8.86 -38.82 -16.22
N GLY A 23 8.19 -37.84 -15.62
CA GLY A 23 6.91 -38.03 -14.94
C GLY A 23 6.94 -37.88 -13.43
N LEU A 24 6.90 -36.63 -12.94
CA LEU A 24 6.19 -36.29 -11.71
C LEU A 24 5.48 -34.94 -11.88
N ALA A 25 4.15 -35.05 -12.00
CA ALA A 25 3.13 -34.12 -11.54
C ALA A 25 3.45 -32.61 -11.62
N ALA A 26 3.03 -31.99 -12.72
CA ALA A 26 2.72 -30.57 -12.73
C ALA A 26 1.49 -30.33 -11.85
N CYS A 27 1.69 -30.20 -10.53
CA CYS A 27 0.75 -29.44 -9.71
C CYS A 27 0.92 -27.97 -10.11
N GLN A 28 0.14 -27.52 -11.09
CA GLN A 28 -0.19 -26.11 -11.19
C GLN A 28 -1.01 -25.76 -9.94
N LEU A 29 -0.30 -25.46 -8.85
CA LEU A 29 -0.80 -24.52 -7.87
C LEU A 29 -1.12 -23.25 -8.67
N MET A 30 -2.39 -23.06 -9.01
CA MET A 30 -2.90 -21.73 -9.27
C MET A 30 -2.48 -20.91 -8.06
N ALA A 31 -1.46 -20.08 -8.24
CA ALA A 31 -1.13 -19.09 -7.24
C ALA A 31 -2.43 -18.32 -6.97
N PRO A 32 -2.79 -18.07 -5.70
CA PRO A 32 -3.86 -17.13 -5.44
C PRO A 32 -3.51 -15.85 -6.22
N VAL A 33 -4.45 -15.38 -7.04
CA VAL A 33 -4.34 -14.07 -7.67
C VAL A 33 -4.14 -13.13 -6.49
N ALA A 34 -2.91 -12.67 -6.29
CA ALA A 34 -2.64 -11.68 -5.28
C ALA A 34 -3.52 -10.49 -5.66
N ASP A 35 -4.44 -10.12 -4.78
CA ASP A 35 -5.19 -8.89 -4.95
C ASP A 35 -4.19 -7.79 -5.30
N PRO A 36 -4.48 -6.93 -6.30
CA PRO A 36 -3.61 -5.82 -6.59
C PRO A 36 -3.36 -5.07 -5.27
N PRO A 37 -2.10 -4.72 -4.95
CA PRO A 37 -1.79 -4.04 -3.70
C PRO A 37 -2.75 -2.85 -3.57
N PRO A 38 -3.37 -2.65 -2.40
CA PRO A 38 -4.35 -1.59 -2.21
C PRO A 38 -3.71 -0.31 -2.70
N VAL A 39 -4.26 0.25 -3.78
CA VAL A 39 -3.64 1.38 -4.50
C VAL A 39 -3.35 2.44 -3.44
N PRO A 40 -2.07 2.65 -3.06
CA PRO A 40 -1.76 3.78 -2.22
C PRO A 40 -2.19 4.97 -3.04
N GLY A 41 -2.99 5.82 -2.42
CA GLY A 41 -3.43 7.09 -2.95
C GLY A 41 -2.60 7.71 -4.06
N VAL A 42 -3.28 8.30 -5.06
CA VAL A 42 -2.73 9.06 -6.19
C VAL A 42 -1.27 9.50 -5.94
N VAL A 43 -0.37 8.96 -6.75
CA VAL A 43 1.09 9.10 -6.61
C VAL A 43 1.56 10.55 -6.84
N GLU A 44 0.69 11.39 -7.42
CA GLU A 44 1.01 12.75 -7.84
C GLU A 44 0.01 13.79 -7.32
N PRO A 45 0.51 14.97 -6.88
CA PRO A 45 -0.32 16.12 -6.57
C PRO A 45 -1.22 16.51 -7.75
N THR A 46 -2.51 16.76 -7.50
CA THR A 46 -3.45 17.29 -8.50
C THR A 46 -3.93 18.67 -8.11
N ARG A 47 -4.19 19.53 -9.11
CA ARG A 47 -4.98 20.76 -8.91
C ARG A 47 -6.48 20.47 -8.77
N ASN A 48 -6.91 19.27 -9.15
CA ASN A 48 -8.25 18.76 -8.92
C ASN A 48 -8.32 18.24 -7.47
N GLY A 49 -8.66 19.12 -6.54
CA GLY A 49 -8.91 18.80 -5.14
C GLY A 49 -10.33 18.28 -4.89
N PRO A 50 -10.75 18.16 -3.61
CA PRO A 50 -12.14 17.88 -3.26
C PRO A 50 -13.09 18.97 -3.76
N GLU A 51 -14.39 18.66 -3.78
CA GLU A 51 -15.42 19.66 -4.08
C GLU A 51 -15.29 20.86 -3.13
N GLY A 52 -15.28 22.08 -3.70
CA GLY A 52 -15.09 23.32 -2.93
C GLY A 52 -13.63 23.64 -2.56
N ALA A 53 -12.64 22.94 -3.12
CA ALA A 53 -11.22 23.26 -2.89
C ALA A 53 -10.90 24.75 -3.18
N PRO A 54 -10.11 25.43 -2.31
CA PRO A 54 -9.72 26.82 -2.52
C PRO A 54 -9.00 27.02 -3.87
N PRO A 55 -9.28 28.11 -4.61
CA PRO A 55 -8.60 28.37 -5.87
C PRO A 55 -7.07 28.41 -5.71
N GLY A 56 -6.36 27.74 -6.62
CA GLY A 56 -4.89 27.72 -6.64
C GLY A 56 -4.25 26.77 -5.60
N SER A 57 -5.03 26.02 -4.84
CA SER A 57 -4.52 24.97 -3.93
C SER A 57 -4.18 23.67 -4.69
N CYS A 58 -3.25 22.89 -4.13
CA CYS A 58 -2.84 21.59 -4.67
C CYS A 58 -3.09 20.49 -3.64
N TRP A 59 -3.50 19.33 -4.13
CA TRP A 59 -4.04 18.26 -3.29
C TRP A 59 -3.38 16.92 -3.60
N GLY A 60 -3.07 16.19 -2.54
CA GLY A 60 -2.84 14.76 -2.60
C GLY A 60 -4.10 14.01 -2.16
N ARG A 61 -4.20 12.74 -2.56
CA ARG A 61 -5.31 11.86 -2.15
C ARG A 61 -4.77 10.53 -1.69
N THR A 62 -5.22 10.06 -0.54
CA THR A 62 -5.19 8.63 -0.17
C THR A 62 -6.56 8.02 -0.23
N VAL A 63 -6.64 6.69 -0.17
CA VAL A 63 -7.89 5.95 -0.25
C VAL A 63 -7.94 5.04 0.96
N SER A 64 -9.02 5.15 1.74
CA SER A 64 -9.40 4.09 2.67
C SER A 64 -10.24 3.06 1.91
N PRO A 65 -9.82 1.78 1.85
CA PRO A 65 -10.57 0.76 1.15
C PRO A 65 -11.89 0.46 1.84
N ALA A 66 -12.85 -0.08 1.08
CA ALA A 66 -14.05 -0.67 1.69
C ALA A 66 -13.67 -1.95 2.44
N VAL A 67 -14.30 -2.18 3.58
CA VAL A 67 -14.16 -3.42 4.36
C VAL A 67 -15.47 -4.19 4.28
N PHE A 68 -15.38 -5.43 3.81
CA PHE A 68 -16.50 -6.35 3.73
C PHE A 68 -16.33 -7.46 4.77
N GLU A 69 -17.40 -7.75 5.49
CA GLU A 69 -17.43 -8.84 6.46
C GLU A 69 -18.47 -9.89 6.03
N THR A 70 -18.17 -11.15 6.31
CA THR A 70 -19.13 -12.25 6.11
C THR A 70 -20.00 -12.35 7.35
N VAL A 71 -21.27 -11.99 7.21
CA VAL A 71 -22.24 -12.05 8.29
C VAL A 71 -23.06 -13.32 8.16
N THR A 72 -23.14 -14.09 9.25
CA THR A 72 -23.97 -15.29 9.36
C THR A 72 -25.01 -15.07 10.44
N GLU A 73 -26.29 -15.12 10.07
CA GLU A 73 -27.40 -14.90 10.98
C GLU A 73 -28.43 -16.04 10.92
N GLN A 74 -29.19 -16.21 12.00
CA GLN A 74 -30.30 -17.15 12.07
C GLN A 74 -31.61 -16.38 11.87
N VAL A 75 -32.14 -16.44 10.66
CA VAL A 75 -33.41 -15.79 10.33
C VAL A 75 -34.56 -16.72 10.70
N GLN A 76 -35.49 -16.25 11.52
CA GLN A 76 -36.72 -17.01 11.82
C GLN A 76 -37.62 -16.99 10.58
N VAL A 77 -37.83 -18.16 9.99
CA VAL A 77 -38.70 -18.30 8.82
C VAL A 77 -40.13 -18.69 9.20
N GLU A 78 -40.30 -19.33 10.36
CA GLU A 78 -41.61 -19.61 10.93
C GLU A 78 -41.61 -19.33 12.43
N PRO A 79 -42.56 -18.54 12.96
CA PRO A 79 -42.68 -18.28 14.38
C PRO A 79 -43.21 -19.51 15.14
N ALA A 80 -43.01 -19.51 16.45
CA ALA A 80 -43.59 -20.52 17.33
C ALA A 80 -45.13 -20.43 17.32
N LYS A 81 -45.81 -21.56 17.45
CA LYS A 81 -47.27 -21.59 17.72
C LYS A 81 -47.49 -21.90 19.20
N VAL A 82 -48.34 -21.11 19.85
CA VAL A 82 -48.67 -21.24 21.28
C VAL A 82 -50.17 -21.51 21.42
N ASN A 83 -50.54 -22.40 22.32
CA ASN A 83 -51.92 -22.73 22.65
C ASN A 83 -52.55 -21.65 23.56
N PRO A 84 -53.90 -21.60 23.66
CA PRO A 84 -54.59 -20.66 24.56
C PRO A 84 -54.25 -20.83 26.05
N ASP A 85 -53.78 -22.01 26.47
CA ASP A 85 -53.34 -22.30 27.84
C ASP A 85 -51.89 -21.83 28.12
N GLY A 86 -51.22 -21.22 27.13
CA GLY A 86 -49.85 -20.74 27.22
C GLY A 86 -48.77 -21.79 26.90
N SER A 87 -49.14 -23.05 26.59
CA SER A 87 -48.18 -24.09 26.20
C SER A 87 -47.72 -23.95 24.73
N VAL A 88 -46.48 -24.32 24.42
CA VAL A 88 -45.94 -24.24 23.05
C VAL A 88 -46.39 -25.43 22.21
N ALA A 89 -47.17 -25.17 21.16
CA ALA A 89 -47.69 -26.16 20.22
C ALA A 89 -46.72 -26.50 19.09
N LYS A 90 -45.93 -25.53 18.62
CA LYS A 90 -44.90 -25.73 17.58
C LYS A 90 -43.71 -24.82 17.87
N LEU A 91 -42.51 -25.38 17.82
CA LEU A 91 -41.28 -24.60 17.92
C LEU A 91 -41.09 -23.72 16.66
N PRO A 92 -40.41 -22.57 16.79
CA PRO A 92 -40.04 -21.77 15.64
C PRO A 92 -39.03 -22.50 14.75
N VAL A 93 -39.05 -22.18 13.46
CA VAL A 93 -38.10 -22.71 12.47
C VAL A 93 -37.18 -21.57 12.05
N TYR A 94 -35.86 -21.84 12.09
CA TYR A 94 -34.83 -20.89 11.68
C TYR A 94 -34.09 -21.39 10.44
N ARG A 95 -33.56 -20.45 9.67
CA ARG A 95 -32.64 -20.69 8.56
C ARG A 95 -31.37 -19.90 8.81
N THR A 96 -30.24 -20.55 8.57
CA THR A 96 -28.95 -19.86 8.53
C THR A 96 -28.81 -19.14 7.20
N GLU A 97 -28.63 -17.84 7.23
CA GLU A 97 -28.34 -17.01 6.07
C GLU A 97 -26.94 -16.42 6.21
N THR A 98 -26.16 -16.49 5.13
CA THR A 98 -24.81 -15.92 5.07
C THR A 98 -24.75 -14.93 3.93
N HIS A 99 -24.35 -13.70 4.21
CA HIS A 99 -24.19 -12.65 3.21
C HIS A 99 -22.94 -11.80 3.49
N GLN A 100 -22.49 -11.08 2.46
CA GLN A 100 -21.41 -10.11 2.59
C GLN A 100 -22.01 -8.75 2.94
N GLU A 101 -21.60 -8.19 4.07
CA GLU A 101 -21.98 -6.86 4.49
C GLU A 101 -20.79 -5.89 4.30
N MET A 102 -21.05 -4.73 3.70
CA MET A 102 -20.05 -3.67 3.62
C MET A 102 -20.08 -2.87 4.92
N VAL A 103 -19.19 -3.21 5.86
CA VAL A 103 -19.15 -2.60 7.18
C VAL A 103 -18.48 -1.22 7.15
N VAL A 104 -17.51 -1.04 6.26
CA VAL A 104 -16.84 0.25 6.05
C VAL A 104 -16.87 0.60 4.57
N GLU A 105 -17.39 1.78 4.26
CA GLU A 105 -17.38 2.30 2.91
C GLU A 105 -15.99 2.81 2.52
N ARG A 106 -15.68 2.65 1.23
CA ARG A 106 -14.49 3.27 0.64
C ARG A 106 -14.64 4.78 0.67
N ARG A 107 -13.60 5.49 1.10
CA ARG A 107 -13.56 6.95 1.05
C ARG A 107 -12.22 7.49 0.57
N ASP A 108 -12.30 8.59 -0.17
CA ASP A 108 -11.14 9.38 -0.57
C ASP A 108 -10.73 10.30 0.57
N ASN A 109 -9.45 10.26 0.94
CA ASN A 109 -8.86 11.08 1.98
C ASN A 109 -7.96 12.13 1.33
N TRP A 110 -8.54 13.31 1.10
CA TRP A 110 -7.83 14.45 0.52
C TRP A 110 -6.98 15.17 1.56
N PHE A 111 -5.83 15.68 1.13
CA PHE A 111 -4.94 16.52 1.95
C PHE A 111 -4.21 17.53 1.08
N GLU A 112 -3.92 18.72 1.61
CA GLU A 112 -3.18 19.75 0.88
C GLU A 112 -1.69 19.38 0.77
N THR A 113 -1.08 19.72 -0.35
CA THR A 113 0.35 19.51 -0.65
C THR A 113 0.94 20.79 -1.25
N PRO A 114 2.26 21.03 -1.09
CA PRO A 114 2.92 22.07 -1.88
C PRO A 114 2.65 21.84 -3.37
N CYS A 115 2.37 22.92 -4.09
CA CYS A 115 2.15 22.84 -5.52
C CYS A 115 3.45 22.50 -6.28
N PRO A 116 3.36 21.87 -7.48
CA PRO A 116 4.55 21.45 -8.23
C PRO A 116 5.56 22.57 -8.48
N GLU A 117 5.10 23.80 -8.63
CA GLU A 117 5.95 24.97 -8.92
C GLU A 117 6.87 25.34 -7.75
N VAL A 118 6.49 24.99 -6.51
CA VAL A 118 7.34 25.21 -5.33
C VAL A 118 8.24 24.02 -5.00
N LEU A 119 7.98 22.84 -5.58
CA LEU A 119 8.77 21.62 -5.40
C LEU A 119 10.06 21.64 -6.26
N THR A 120 10.85 22.71 -6.13
CA THR A 120 12.13 22.88 -6.82
C THR A 120 13.22 21.96 -6.26
N ALA A 121 14.33 21.81 -6.97
CA ALA A 121 15.47 21.02 -6.50
C ALA A 121 16.01 21.50 -5.13
N GLU A 122 15.99 22.82 -4.88
CA GLU A 122 16.37 23.40 -3.59
C GLU A 122 15.40 23.04 -2.47
N PHE A 123 14.09 23.09 -2.76
CA PHE A 123 13.06 22.68 -1.81
C PHE A 123 13.20 21.19 -1.46
N VAL A 124 13.36 20.34 -2.47
CA VAL A 124 13.51 18.89 -2.29
C VAL A 124 14.82 18.56 -1.57
N SER A 125 15.91 19.28 -1.85
CA SER A 125 17.17 19.12 -1.11
C SER A 125 17.00 19.46 0.37
N SER A 126 16.21 20.50 0.68
CA SER A 126 15.88 20.87 2.06
C SER A 126 14.99 19.83 2.74
N LEU A 127 14.02 19.28 2.01
CA LEU A 127 13.21 18.15 2.46
C LEU A 127 14.07 16.92 2.79
N GLN A 128 14.95 16.51 1.88
CA GLN A 128 15.85 15.37 2.08
C GLN A 128 16.74 15.57 3.31
N ARG A 129 17.31 16.77 3.50
CA ARG A 129 18.08 17.10 4.71
C ARG A 129 17.24 17.03 5.98
N ALA A 130 16.02 17.57 5.95
CA ALA A 130 15.12 17.55 7.11
C ALA A 130 14.69 16.13 7.50
N LEU A 131 14.51 15.24 6.50
CA LEU A 131 14.21 13.82 6.71
C LEU A 131 15.44 13.06 7.21
N ALA A 132 16.63 13.35 6.67
CA ALA A 132 17.88 12.74 7.11
C ALA A 132 18.22 13.09 8.56
N ALA A 133 18.00 14.34 8.98
CA ALA A 133 18.18 14.79 10.37
C ALA A 133 17.25 14.09 11.39
N ARG A 134 16.26 13.33 10.90
CA ARG A 134 15.31 12.55 11.70
C ARG A 134 15.50 11.04 11.50
N ASP A 135 16.62 10.63 10.88
CA ASP A 135 16.94 9.24 10.55
C ASP A 135 15.93 8.55 9.62
N LEU A 136 15.20 9.34 8.81
CA LEU A 136 14.19 8.82 7.87
C LEU A 136 14.68 8.71 6.43
N TYR A 137 15.80 9.36 6.09
CA TYR A 137 16.40 9.35 4.77
C TYR A 137 17.92 9.15 4.88
N SER A 138 18.45 8.17 4.15
CA SER A 138 19.88 7.80 4.17
C SER A 138 20.55 7.90 2.79
N GLY A 139 19.84 8.44 1.79
CA GLY A 139 20.36 8.63 0.44
C GLY A 139 21.17 9.92 0.30
N GLU A 140 21.74 10.13 -0.89
CA GLU A 140 22.40 11.39 -1.23
C GLU A 140 21.36 12.52 -1.37
N ILE A 141 21.76 13.76 -1.05
CA ILE A 141 20.88 14.93 -1.23
C ILE A 141 20.89 15.34 -2.69
N THR A 142 20.04 14.71 -3.51
CA THR A 142 19.97 14.89 -4.96
C THR A 142 19.05 16.03 -5.40
N GLY A 143 18.19 16.54 -4.51
CA GLY A 143 17.14 17.50 -4.87
C GLY A 143 16.07 16.92 -5.79
N THR A 144 16.01 15.60 -5.93
CA THR A 144 15.04 14.91 -6.80
C THR A 144 14.04 14.15 -5.94
N LEU A 145 12.74 14.31 -6.22
CA LEU A 145 11.66 13.65 -5.48
C LEU A 145 11.45 12.20 -5.98
N ASP A 146 12.49 11.39 -5.80
CA ASP A 146 12.58 9.98 -6.18
C ASP A 146 11.85 9.05 -5.19
N ASP A 147 11.85 7.75 -5.49
CA ASP A 147 11.19 6.74 -4.66
C ASP A 147 11.76 6.67 -3.25
N ALA A 148 13.07 6.82 -3.09
CA ALA A 148 13.73 6.85 -1.78
C ALA A 148 13.25 8.04 -0.94
N THR A 149 13.12 9.21 -1.55
CA THR A 149 12.62 10.43 -0.90
C THR A 149 11.13 10.29 -0.57
N ARG A 150 10.32 9.75 -1.48
CA ARG A 150 8.88 9.48 -1.26
C ARG A 150 8.66 8.46 -0.15
N ASP A 151 9.53 7.46 -0.04
CA ASP A 151 9.54 6.49 1.05
C ASP A 151 9.83 7.13 2.39
N ALA A 152 10.81 8.03 2.45
CA ALA A 152 11.12 8.80 3.66
C ALA A 152 9.96 9.73 4.06
N VAL A 153 9.33 10.41 3.10
CA VAL A 153 8.12 11.22 3.32
C VAL A 153 7.00 10.35 3.89
N ARG A 154 6.72 9.19 3.30
CA ARG A 154 5.69 8.28 3.79
C ARG A 154 5.97 7.81 5.22
N ARG A 155 7.23 7.52 5.57
CA ARG A 155 7.62 7.15 6.94
C ARG A 155 7.39 8.30 7.91
N TYR A 156 7.78 9.52 7.54
CA TYR A 156 7.56 10.72 8.34
C TYR A 156 6.07 10.93 8.68
N GLN A 157 5.20 10.70 7.70
CA GLN A 157 3.76 10.96 7.83
C GLN A 157 3.00 9.83 8.56
N ARG A 158 3.59 8.67 8.88
CA ARG A 158 2.83 7.53 9.47
C ARG A 158 2.18 7.82 10.81
N ALA A 159 2.78 8.69 11.63
CA ALA A 159 2.35 8.90 13.00
C ALA A 159 1.11 9.82 13.13
N GLY A 160 0.78 10.59 12.09
CA GLY A 160 -0.33 11.56 12.16
C GLY A 160 -0.64 12.31 10.87
N GLY A 161 -0.04 11.92 9.75
CA GLY A 161 -0.28 12.48 8.43
C GLY A 161 -0.82 11.43 7.45
N PRO A 162 -0.97 11.78 6.17
CA PRO A 162 -1.45 10.86 5.15
C PRO A 162 -0.44 9.73 4.90
N GLN A 163 -0.95 8.51 4.71
CA GLN A 163 -0.13 7.36 4.28
C GLN A 163 0.23 7.47 2.78
N SER A 164 0.98 8.50 2.41
CA SER A 164 1.38 8.81 1.04
C SER A 164 2.85 9.21 0.96
N GLY A 165 3.46 9.01 -0.22
CA GLY A 165 4.76 9.59 -0.57
C GLY A 165 4.69 11.05 -1.04
N VAL A 166 3.47 11.61 -1.19
CA VAL A 166 3.24 13.03 -1.43
C VAL A 166 3.35 13.76 -0.09
N LEU A 167 4.12 14.85 -0.07
CA LEU A 167 4.34 15.67 1.12
C LEU A 167 3.09 16.53 1.40
N SER A 168 2.44 16.30 2.54
CA SER A 168 1.36 17.18 3.00
C SER A 168 1.89 18.56 3.41
N LEU A 169 1.07 19.60 3.27
CA LEU A 169 1.41 20.95 3.76
C LEU A 169 1.69 20.96 5.26
N ASP A 170 0.95 20.17 6.04
CA ASP A 170 1.17 20.06 7.48
C ASP A 170 2.53 19.45 7.80
N ALA A 171 2.92 18.38 7.08
CA ALA A 171 4.26 17.81 7.18
C ALA A 171 5.34 18.80 6.73
N ALA A 172 5.11 19.57 5.66
CA ALA A 172 6.04 20.58 5.20
C ALA A 172 6.24 21.69 6.25
N ARG A 173 5.16 22.13 6.91
CA ARG A 173 5.20 23.10 8.01
C ARG A 173 5.93 22.54 9.24
N SER A 174 5.64 21.30 9.65
CA SER A 174 6.29 20.69 10.81
C SER A 174 7.78 20.38 10.58
N LEU A 175 8.19 20.20 9.32
CA LEU A 175 9.59 20.12 8.92
C LEU A 175 10.28 21.49 8.81
N GLY A 176 9.54 22.59 8.90
CA GLY A 176 10.06 23.96 8.77
C GLY A 176 10.35 24.37 7.32
N LEU A 177 9.76 23.68 6.33
CA LEU A 177 9.95 23.98 4.90
C LEU A 177 8.98 25.05 4.39
N ILE A 178 7.87 25.24 5.08
CA ILE A 178 6.83 26.24 4.75
C ILE A 178 6.52 27.07 5.99
N ALA A 179 6.39 28.38 5.78
CA ALA A 179 6.04 29.31 6.84
C ALA A 179 4.63 29.05 7.39
N VAL A 180 4.49 29.15 8.70
CA VAL A 180 3.20 29.16 9.41
C VAL A 180 2.91 30.62 9.77
N ALA A 181 1.66 31.07 9.54
CA ALA A 181 1.24 32.39 10.00
C ALA A 181 1.39 32.49 11.51
N ARG A 182 1.88 33.64 12.00
CA ARG A 182 1.91 33.89 13.45
C ARG A 182 0.52 34.34 13.88
N ASP A 183 -0.06 33.64 14.84
CA ASP A 183 -1.28 34.10 15.51
C ASP A 183 -0.97 35.45 16.15
N GLN A 184 -1.77 36.46 15.81
CA GLN A 184 -1.68 37.77 16.45
C GLN A 184 -2.29 37.65 17.83
N VAL A 185 -1.44 37.38 18.83
CA VAL A 185 -1.79 37.43 20.26
C VAL A 185 -1.87 38.87 20.73
#